data_AF-A0A839HCR2-F1
#
_entry.id   AF-A0A839HCR2-F1
#
_cell.length_a   1.000
_cell.length_b   1.000
_cell.length_c   1.000
_cell.angle_alpha   90.00
_cell.angle_beta   90.00
_cell.angle_gamma   90.00
#
_symmetry.space_group_name_H-M   'P 1'
#
loop_
_entity.id
_entity.type
_entity.pdbx_description
1 polymer ?
#
loop_
_entity_poly.entity_id
_entity_poly.type
_entity_poly.pdbx_seq_one_letter_code
_entity_poly.pdbx_strand_id
1 'polypeptide(L)'
;MTSLELESLCKNYKIFVDTNALMLENAEIFHKNIHDALYQTNTKIILAMRVYNEIKKVAESTDNNTRSRAKYALKVVEHFNNSNLLDVREEENEVIGGSKIFADAVFPMVFSKNRLKHNLCLITQDAKLAIDMLNIKYSQSITSYKDMKIVFIHNRTYSLHEWEPRLERTHGLKWEPQSINGTTQKSTNRFTQENAEKFNLCSSPLIEKERLLSVSKLPSVGEYVFTSKLEKIYLKKFIASGGEGELFETNNGLVCKIYKQERLTNLRKRKLELMLNKNILIKGVCLPKKIVFNDQNQFVGYLMDKAQGHILQTSVFGKPVLKNKFPKWKRENLVQLALTIVQTIEKLHNVNIIIGDINPNNILVVDENTVFFVDTDSYQVENFPCPVGTPIFTAPELQGFNYADILRTKEHEMFAVATLIFMILFPGKTPYSSQGGEDLIANIKNRNFSYVREKDEADKKPFGPWRFIWSHLHFELKKNFEEVFSKGCKVAIEDWAKALGYYLKGIKEGHSSNELFPSSYRVQDGISMNCVECGKKELVSKVHFDKIQSEGWKFRCSRCREIYKLRMSMKISQPTQNNSSHAYNKPTQNQHKPNNSSVSKNNSGLLNFIKNFFS
;
A
#
# COMPACT_ATOMS: atom_id res chain seq x y z
N MET A 1 -9.61 26.83 -7.84
CA MET A 1 -9.83 26.73 -9.31
C MET A 1 -10.79 27.82 -9.76
N THR A 2 -10.56 28.44 -10.93
CA THR A 2 -11.49 29.36 -11.62
C THR A 2 -12.63 28.57 -12.31
N SER A 3 -13.68 29.25 -12.78
CA SER A 3 -14.80 28.59 -13.48
C SER A 3 -14.34 27.80 -14.73
N LEU A 4 -13.42 28.37 -15.51
CA LEU A 4 -12.80 27.70 -16.67
C LEU A 4 -11.98 26.45 -16.28
N GLU A 5 -11.31 26.48 -15.13
CA GLU A 5 -10.58 25.31 -14.61
C GLU A 5 -11.52 24.21 -14.13
N LEU A 6 -12.68 24.57 -13.57
CA LEU A 6 -13.71 23.64 -13.12
C LEU A 6 -14.41 22.96 -14.30
N GLU A 7 -14.75 23.71 -15.36
CA GLU A 7 -15.25 23.15 -16.63
C GLU A 7 -14.23 22.19 -17.25
N SER A 8 -12.96 22.57 -17.28
CA SER A 8 -11.88 21.71 -17.78
C SER A 8 -11.74 20.43 -16.95
N LEU A 9 -11.91 20.51 -15.62
CA LEU A 9 -11.91 19.35 -14.74
C LEU A 9 -13.08 18.42 -15.07
N CYS A 10 -14.32 18.92 -15.14
CA CYS A 10 -15.50 18.12 -15.46
C CYS A 10 -15.39 17.49 -16.86
N LYS A 11 -14.91 18.22 -17.86
CA LYS A 11 -14.75 17.71 -19.23
C LYS A 11 -13.75 16.56 -19.33
N ASN A 12 -12.68 16.60 -18.55
CA ASN A 12 -11.52 15.71 -18.72
C ASN A 12 -11.46 14.55 -17.73
N TYR A 13 -12.22 14.58 -16.62
CA TYR A 13 -12.13 13.62 -15.53
C TYR A 13 -13.49 13.00 -15.20
N LYS A 14 -13.48 11.74 -14.76
CA LYS A 14 -14.63 11.13 -14.07
C LYS A 14 -14.63 11.63 -12.63
N ILE A 15 -15.70 12.32 -12.23
CA ILE A 15 -15.79 13.03 -10.95
C ILE A 15 -16.47 12.13 -9.91
N PHE A 16 -15.78 11.94 -8.79
CA PHE A 16 -16.27 11.24 -7.61
C PHE A 16 -16.27 12.21 -6.44
N VAL A 17 -17.24 12.07 -5.53
CA VAL A 17 -17.37 12.91 -4.34
C VAL A 17 -17.64 12.02 -3.14
N ASP A 18 -16.98 12.31 -2.02
CA ASP A 18 -17.18 11.60 -0.75
C ASP A 18 -18.29 12.22 0.12
N THR A 19 -18.69 11.48 1.15
CA THR A 19 -19.69 11.90 2.15
C THR A 19 -19.31 13.24 2.79
N ASN A 20 -18.03 13.42 3.14
CA ASN A 20 -17.54 14.60 3.85
C ASN A 20 -17.54 15.87 3.00
N ALA A 21 -17.27 15.78 1.69
CA ALA A 21 -17.36 16.92 0.78
C ALA A 21 -18.81 17.36 0.55
N LEU A 22 -19.75 16.41 0.44
CA LEU A 22 -21.19 16.71 0.29
C LEU A 22 -21.80 17.35 1.55
N MET A 23 -21.29 17.01 2.73
CA MET A 23 -21.75 17.53 4.02
C MET A 23 -21.08 18.86 4.45
N LEU A 24 -20.27 19.48 3.59
CA LEU A 24 -19.55 20.72 3.92
C LEU A 24 -20.52 21.89 4.13
N GLU A 25 -20.39 22.58 5.26
CA GLU A 25 -21.20 23.76 5.58
C GLU A 25 -20.92 24.94 4.63
N ASN A 26 -21.99 25.66 4.28
CA ASN A 26 -21.95 26.88 3.46
C ASN A 26 -21.31 26.68 2.08
N ALA A 27 -21.28 25.43 1.58
CA ALA A 27 -20.73 25.09 0.26
C ALA A 27 -21.70 25.36 -0.91
N GLU A 28 -22.77 26.14 -0.70
CA GLU A 28 -23.80 26.45 -1.71
C GLU A 28 -23.20 27.06 -2.98
N ILE A 29 -22.24 27.96 -2.82
CA ILE A 29 -21.52 28.59 -3.94
C ILE A 29 -20.75 27.54 -4.74
N PHE A 30 -20.08 26.60 -4.07
CA PHE A 30 -19.39 25.49 -4.73
C PHE A 30 -20.38 24.58 -5.47
N HIS A 31 -21.48 24.20 -4.81
CA HIS A 31 -22.50 23.33 -5.40
C HIS A 31 -23.13 23.95 -6.65
N LYS A 32 -23.38 25.26 -6.64
CA LYS A 32 -23.83 25.99 -7.82
C LYS A 32 -22.78 25.97 -8.93
N ASN A 33 -21.54 26.32 -8.61
CA ASN A 33 -20.47 26.39 -9.62
C ASN A 33 -20.17 25.03 -10.27
N ILE A 34 -20.16 23.94 -9.48
CA ILE A 34 -19.93 22.60 -10.03
C ILE A 34 -21.16 22.09 -10.79
N HIS A 35 -22.38 22.47 -10.39
CA HIS A 35 -23.59 22.20 -11.16
C HIS A 35 -23.52 22.82 -12.56
N ASP A 36 -23.23 24.12 -12.63
CA ASP A 36 -23.11 24.84 -13.91
C ASP A 36 -22.02 24.19 -14.80
N ALA A 37 -20.86 23.85 -14.23
CA ALA A 37 -19.78 23.19 -14.97
C ALA A 37 -20.14 21.77 -15.46
N LEU A 38 -20.83 20.97 -14.63
CA LEU A 38 -21.30 19.63 -15.02
C LEU A 38 -22.35 19.70 -16.12
N TYR A 39 -23.27 20.66 -16.03
CA TYR A 39 -24.32 20.90 -17.03
C TYR A 39 -23.73 21.30 -18.38
N GLN A 40 -22.82 22.28 -18.39
CA GLN A 40 -22.15 22.75 -19.62
C GLN A 40 -21.29 21.68 -20.28
N THR A 41 -20.69 20.78 -19.50
CA THR A 41 -19.81 19.72 -20.01
C THR A 41 -20.54 18.40 -20.27
N ASN A 42 -21.85 18.32 -20.00
CA ASN A 42 -22.65 17.09 -20.03
C ASN A 42 -21.97 15.94 -19.27
N THR A 43 -21.37 16.25 -18.11
CA THR A 43 -20.69 15.29 -17.24
C THR A 43 -21.52 15.05 -15.99
N LYS A 44 -21.50 13.82 -15.47
CA LYS A 44 -22.18 13.44 -14.24
C LYS A 44 -21.18 13.18 -13.11
N ILE A 45 -21.59 13.50 -11.88
CA ILE A 45 -20.93 13.00 -10.67
C ILE A 45 -21.26 11.52 -10.52
N ILE A 46 -20.24 10.69 -10.31
CA ILE A 46 -20.40 9.28 -9.97
C ILE A 46 -20.46 9.15 -8.45
N LEU A 47 -21.60 8.72 -7.94
CA LEU A 47 -21.83 8.53 -6.51
C LEU A 47 -22.01 7.04 -6.22
N ALA A 48 -21.17 6.49 -5.35
CA ALA A 48 -21.35 5.10 -4.90
C ALA A 48 -22.62 5.00 -4.05
N MET A 49 -23.46 3.99 -4.28
CA MET A 49 -24.71 3.79 -3.52
C MET A 49 -24.47 3.73 -1.99
N ARG A 50 -23.31 3.22 -1.56
CA ARG A 50 -22.90 3.20 -0.15
C ARG A 50 -22.74 4.60 0.45
N VAL A 51 -22.17 5.56 -0.29
CA VAL A 51 -22.03 6.97 0.14
C VAL A 51 -23.43 7.57 0.35
N TYR A 52 -24.34 7.33 -0.59
CA TYR A 52 -25.73 7.79 -0.46
C TYR A 52 -26.45 7.19 0.76
N ASN A 53 -26.31 5.87 0.98
CA ASN A 53 -26.89 5.18 2.12
C ASN A 53 -26.30 5.65 3.47
N GLU A 54 -25.01 5.97 3.50
CA GLU A 54 -24.36 6.54 4.68
C GLU A 54 -24.96 7.92 5.01
N ILE A 55 -25.08 8.81 4.03
CA ILE A 55 -25.69 10.14 4.24
C ILE A 55 -27.13 9.99 4.76
N LYS A 56 -27.93 9.08 4.20
CA LYS A 56 -29.29 8.78 4.68
C LYS A 56 -29.31 8.38 6.15
N LYS A 57 -28.43 7.46 6.53
CA LYS A 57 -28.31 7.00 7.92
C LYS A 57 -27.87 8.12 8.86
N VAL A 58 -26.92 8.96 8.43
CA VAL A 58 -26.43 10.10 9.23
C VAL A 58 -27.52 11.18 9.38
N ALA A 59 -28.44 11.30 8.42
CA ALA A 59 -29.61 12.19 8.51
C ALA A 59 -30.62 11.78 9.61
N GLU A 60 -30.46 10.60 10.23
CA GLU A 60 -31.23 10.11 11.38
C GLU A 60 -30.46 10.26 12.71
N SER A 61 -29.25 10.83 12.69
CA SER A 61 -28.40 10.99 13.88
C SER A 61 -29.07 11.80 14.99
N THR A 62 -28.78 11.48 16.26
CA THR A 62 -29.22 12.25 17.44
C THR A 62 -28.52 13.60 17.57
N ASP A 63 -27.36 13.78 16.94
CA ASP A 63 -26.64 15.07 16.89
C ASP A 63 -27.29 16.04 15.89
N ASN A 64 -27.79 17.17 16.38
CA ASN A 64 -28.53 18.15 15.56
C ASN A 64 -27.69 18.76 14.45
N ASN A 65 -26.40 19.00 14.68
CA ASN A 65 -25.52 19.60 13.69
C ASN A 65 -25.24 18.62 12.54
N THR A 66 -24.80 17.41 12.88
CA THR A 66 -24.54 16.33 11.92
C THR A 66 -25.80 15.96 11.14
N ARG A 67 -26.97 15.89 11.81
CA ARG A 67 -28.27 15.66 11.15
C ARG A 67 -28.59 16.74 10.12
N SER A 68 -28.36 18.00 10.46
CA SER A 68 -28.66 19.14 9.58
C SER A 68 -27.75 19.14 8.34
N ARG A 69 -26.46 18.84 8.51
CA ARG A 69 -25.49 18.69 7.41
C ARG A 69 -25.83 17.53 6.48
N ALA A 70 -26.21 16.37 7.03
CA ALA A 70 -26.62 15.22 6.23
C ALA A 70 -27.93 15.48 5.47
N LYS A 71 -28.91 16.17 6.08
CA LYS A 71 -30.13 16.60 5.38
C LYS A 71 -29.84 17.58 4.25
N TYR A 72 -28.90 18.50 4.43
CA TYR A 72 -28.45 19.39 3.37
C TYR A 72 -27.78 18.61 2.23
N ALA A 73 -26.87 17.68 2.55
CA ALA A 73 -26.24 16.81 1.56
C ALA A 73 -27.26 16.00 0.75
N LEU A 74 -28.32 15.48 1.37
CA LEU A 74 -29.42 14.80 0.66
C LEU A 74 -30.14 15.72 -0.33
N LYS A 75 -30.39 16.99 0.03
CA LYS A 75 -30.99 17.98 -0.88
C LYS A 75 -30.07 18.26 -2.08
N VAL A 76 -28.77 18.34 -1.85
CA VAL A 76 -27.77 18.55 -2.91
C VAL A 76 -27.76 17.34 -3.86
N VAL A 77 -27.75 16.13 -3.33
CA VAL A 77 -27.82 14.88 -4.12
C VAL A 77 -29.12 14.83 -4.95
N GLU A 78 -30.26 15.16 -4.35
CA GLU A 78 -31.55 15.22 -5.03
C GLU A 78 -31.56 16.27 -6.16
N HIS A 79 -30.98 17.44 -5.91
CA HIS A 79 -30.86 18.51 -6.91
C HIS A 79 -30.01 18.08 -8.12
N PHE A 80 -28.86 17.43 -7.89
CA PHE A 80 -28.04 16.87 -8.98
C PHE A 80 -28.77 15.76 -9.74
N ASN A 81 -29.52 14.90 -9.04
CA ASN A 81 -30.28 13.82 -9.65
C ASN A 81 -31.41 14.36 -10.54
N ASN A 82 -32.19 15.34 -10.05
CA ASN A 82 -33.27 15.98 -10.81
C ASN A 82 -32.76 16.73 -12.04
N SER A 83 -31.51 17.20 -12.00
CA SER A 83 -30.83 17.83 -13.14
C SER A 83 -30.16 16.82 -14.09
N ASN A 84 -30.30 15.52 -13.84
CA ASN A 84 -29.63 14.43 -14.58
C ASN A 84 -28.08 14.51 -14.56
N LEU A 85 -27.51 15.12 -13.51
CA LEU A 85 -26.07 15.33 -13.32
C LEU A 85 -25.45 14.32 -12.34
N LEU A 86 -26.23 13.33 -11.88
CA LEU A 86 -25.79 12.29 -10.96
C LEU A 86 -25.90 10.91 -11.63
N ASP A 87 -24.89 10.08 -11.46
CA ASP A 87 -24.86 8.66 -11.82
C ASP A 87 -24.60 7.85 -10.55
N VAL A 88 -25.67 7.32 -9.96
CA VAL A 88 -25.59 6.48 -8.76
C VAL A 88 -25.32 5.05 -9.19
N ARG A 89 -24.21 4.47 -8.72
CA ARG A 89 -23.79 3.11 -9.10
C ARG A 89 -23.82 2.15 -7.93
N GLU A 90 -24.38 0.98 -8.19
CA GLU A 90 -24.24 -0.22 -7.36
C GLU A 90 -22.97 -0.99 -7.76
N GLU A 91 -22.34 -1.66 -6.82
CA GLU A 91 -21.07 -2.37 -7.05
C GLU A 91 -21.36 -3.81 -7.48
N GLU A 92 -20.88 -4.24 -8.66
CA GLU A 92 -21.11 -5.59 -9.26
C GLU A 92 -20.59 -6.79 -8.43
N ASN A 93 -20.07 -6.56 -7.21
CA ASN A 93 -19.60 -7.60 -6.29
C ASN A 93 -20.34 -7.54 -4.93
N GLU A 94 -21.67 -7.39 -4.96
CA GLU A 94 -22.50 -7.74 -3.80
C GLU A 94 -22.37 -9.23 -3.52
N VAL A 95 -21.50 -9.58 -2.57
CA VAL A 95 -21.71 -10.80 -1.80
C VAL A 95 -22.99 -10.58 -1.00
N ILE A 96 -24.06 -11.26 -1.42
CA ILE A 96 -25.27 -11.48 -0.65
C ILE A 96 -24.84 -12.07 0.70
N GLY A 97 -24.82 -11.25 1.75
CA GLY A 97 -24.38 -11.66 3.09
C GLY A 97 -23.54 -10.62 3.84
N GLY A 98 -24.15 -9.49 4.20
CA GLY A 98 -23.92 -8.85 5.50
C GLY A 98 -22.52 -8.36 5.88
N SER A 99 -21.79 -7.63 5.01
CA SER A 99 -20.55 -6.94 5.41
C SER A 99 -20.57 -5.43 5.15
N LYS A 100 -20.58 -4.63 6.23
CA LYS A 100 -20.40 -3.17 6.22
C LYS A 100 -18.95 -2.81 5.84
N ILE A 101 -18.65 -2.76 4.54
CA ILE A 101 -17.47 -2.02 4.04
C ILE A 101 -17.84 -0.53 4.08
N PHE A 102 -17.06 0.28 4.81
CA PHE A 102 -17.22 1.74 4.92
C PHE A 102 -17.05 2.43 3.56
N ALA A 103 -17.71 3.57 3.34
CA ALA A 103 -17.66 4.30 2.08
C ALA A 103 -16.22 4.67 1.64
N ASP A 104 -15.34 4.96 2.61
CA ASP A 104 -13.94 5.34 2.36
C ASP A 104 -13.11 4.23 1.71
N ALA A 105 -13.44 2.96 1.96
CA ALA A 105 -12.72 1.82 1.37
C ALA A 105 -13.12 1.57 -0.10
N VAL A 106 -14.22 2.16 -0.56
CA VAL A 106 -14.71 2.03 -1.94
C VAL A 106 -13.79 2.79 -2.91
N PHE A 107 -13.39 4.02 -2.57
CA PHE A 107 -12.58 4.85 -3.46
C PHE A 107 -11.21 4.23 -3.79
N PRO A 108 -10.42 3.70 -2.83
CA PRO A 108 -9.20 2.95 -3.14
C PRO A 108 -9.41 1.84 -4.16
N MET A 109 -10.49 1.08 -4.03
CA MET A 109 -10.81 -0.04 -4.90
C MET A 109 -11.20 0.44 -6.31
N VAL A 110 -12.15 1.38 -6.40
CA VAL A 110 -12.64 1.92 -7.67
C VAL A 110 -11.54 2.65 -8.42
N PHE A 111 -10.75 3.47 -7.74
CA PHE A 111 -9.66 4.23 -8.35
C PHE A 111 -8.53 3.29 -8.78
N SER A 112 -8.18 2.27 -7.98
CA SER A 112 -7.21 1.25 -8.39
C SER A 112 -7.64 0.50 -9.65
N LYS A 113 -8.93 0.14 -9.77
CA LYS A 113 -9.51 -0.56 -10.93
C LYS A 113 -9.57 0.32 -12.17
N ASN A 114 -9.89 1.61 -12.03
CA ASN A 114 -10.23 2.47 -13.16
C ASN A 114 -9.13 3.47 -13.59
N ARG A 115 -8.09 3.69 -12.76
CA ARG A 115 -7.02 4.68 -13.04
C ARG A 115 -6.22 4.44 -14.31
N LEU A 116 -6.31 3.24 -14.90
CA LEU A 116 -5.70 2.93 -16.20
C LEU A 116 -6.57 3.31 -17.40
N LYS A 117 -7.90 3.37 -17.21
CA LYS A 117 -8.89 3.54 -18.29
C LYS A 117 -9.36 4.99 -18.39
N HIS A 118 -9.46 5.69 -17.25
CA HIS A 118 -10.04 7.03 -17.16
C HIS A 118 -9.14 7.97 -16.37
N ASN A 119 -9.18 9.26 -16.70
CA ASN A 119 -8.72 10.29 -15.76
C ASN A 119 -9.74 10.37 -14.63
N LEU A 120 -9.29 10.30 -13.38
CA LEU A 120 -10.17 10.22 -12.22
C LEU A 120 -9.97 11.44 -11.31
N CYS A 121 -11.06 12.01 -10.82
CA CYS A 121 -11.02 13.08 -9.83
C CYS A 121 -11.81 12.66 -8.60
N LEU A 122 -11.18 12.70 -7.42
CA LEU A 122 -11.87 12.58 -6.14
C LEU A 122 -11.93 13.95 -5.48
N ILE A 123 -13.14 14.40 -5.15
CA ILE A 123 -13.38 15.55 -4.28
C ILE A 123 -13.62 15.01 -2.87
N THR A 124 -12.69 15.30 -1.96
CA THR A 124 -12.75 14.83 -0.58
C THR A 124 -12.27 15.89 0.41
N GLN A 125 -12.96 15.99 1.54
CA GLN A 125 -12.53 16.77 2.71
C GLN A 125 -11.82 15.91 3.77
N ASP A 126 -11.76 14.59 3.55
CA ASP A 126 -11.09 13.67 4.46
C ASP A 126 -9.59 13.58 4.12
N ALA A 127 -8.76 14.09 5.02
CA ALA A 127 -7.31 14.08 4.84
C ALA A 127 -6.72 12.65 4.78
N LYS A 128 -7.32 11.67 5.46
CA LYS A 128 -6.85 10.28 5.44
C LYS A 128 -7.20 9.63 4.11
N LEU A 129 -8.44 9.77 3.65
CA LEU A 129 -8.84 9.30 2.33
C LEU A 129 -8.00 9.96 1.23
N ALA A 130 -7.72 11.26 1.35
CA ALA A 130 -6.84 11.97 0.44
C ALA A 130 -5.42 11.40 0.46
N ILE A 131 -4.83 11.13 1.63
CA ILE A 131 -3.52 10.49 1.76
C ILE A 131 -3.53 9.10 1.12
N ASP A 132 -4.54 8.29 1.37
CA ASP A 132 -4.67 6.96 0.76
C ASP A 132 -4.75 7.06 -0.77
N MET A 133 -5.49 8.05 -1.30
CA MET A 133 -5.59 8.28 -2.74
C MET A 133 -4.31 8.84 -3.35
N LEU A 134 -3.58 9.68 -2.63
CA LEU A 134 -2.26 10.15 -3.03
C LEU A 134 -1.25 9.00 -3.03
N ASN A 135 -1.32 8.09 -2.05
CA ASN A 135 -0.51 6.87 -2.03
C ASN A 135 -0.81 5.99 -3.26
N ILE A 136 -2.07 5.90 -3.69
CA ILE A 136 -2.42 5.23 -4.95
C ILE A 136 -1.89 6.02 -6.15
N LYS A 137 -2.13 7.34 -6.23
CA LYS A 137 -1.65 8.22 -7.32
C LYS A 137 -0.14 8.09 -7.53
N TYR A 138 0.63 8.07 -6.45
CA TYR A 138 2.09 7.97 -6.47
C TYR A 138 2.62 6.54 -6.33
N SER A 139 1.75 5.53 -6.24
CA SER A 139 2.13 4.11 -6.26
C SER A 139 2.76 3.78 -7.62
N GLN A 140 4.08 3.66 -7.65
CA GLN A 140 4.89 3.47 -8.87
C GLN A 140 4.79 2.06 -9.48
N SER A 141 3.85 1.24 -9.02
CA SER A 141 3.64 -0.13 -9.48
C SER A 141 2.90 -0.23 -10.81
N ILE A 142 2.43 0.90 -11.36
CA ILE A 142 1.72 1.01 -12.64
C ILE A 142 2.14 2.33 -13.30
N THR A 143 2.67 2.29 -14.53
CA THR A 143 2.73 3.50 -15.37
C THR A 143 1.32 3.87 -15.80
N SER A 144 0.68 4.77 -15.06
CA SER A 144 -0.61 5.32 -15.47
C SER A 144 -0.41 6.30 -16.62
N TYR A 145 -1.10 6.09 -17.75
CA TYR A 145 -1.21 7.09 -18.81
C TYR A 145 -2.32 8.12 -18.54
N LYS A 146 -3.15 7.88 -17.51
CA LYS A 146 -4.30 8.72 -17.14
C LYS A 146 -4.06 9.38 -15.79
N ASP A 147 -4.49 10.62 -15.68
CA ASP A 147 -4.22 11.44 -14.51
C ASP A 147 -5.22 11.16 -13.38
N MET A 148 -4.75 11.31 -12.14
CA MET A 148 -5.58 11.23 -10.94
C MET A 148 -5.48 12.55 -10.19
N LYS A 149 -6.61 13.23 -10.00
CA LYS A 149 -6.69 14.47 -9.21
C LYS A 149 -7.41 14.22 -7.90
N ILE A 150 -6.74 14.51 -6.80
CA ILE A 150 -7.33 14.41 -5.46
C ILE A 150 -7.46 15.85 -4.98
N VAL A 151 -8.69 16.34 -4.83
CA VAL A 151 -8.96 17.76 -4.55
C VAL A 151 -9.85 17.94 -3.32
N PHE A 152 -9.75 19.08 -2.66
CA PHE A 152 -10.66 19.51 -1.58
C PHE A 152 -11.29 20.87 -1.89
N ILE A 153 -12.37 21.19 -1.18
CA ILE A 153 -13.05 22.48 -1.28
C ILE A 153 -12.47 23.40 -0.21
N HIS A 154 -11.89 24.53 -0.59
CA HIS A 154 -11.26 25.43 0.39
C HIS A 154 -12.31 26.17 1.24
N ASN A 155 -12.21 26.05 2.57
CA ASN A 155 -13.25 26.50 3.53
C ASN A 155 -13.61 27.99 3.50
N ARG A 156 -12.79 28.86 2.89
CA ARG A 156 -13.06 30.30 2.81
C ARG A 156 -13.47 30.78 1.42
N THR A 157 -12.96 30.13 0.38
CA THR A 157 -13.14 30.57 -1.01
C THR A 157 -14.08 29.65 -1.77
N TYR A 158 -14.41 28.48 -1.21
CA TYR A 158 -15.23 27.43 -1.81
C TYR A 158 -14.74 26.97 -3.20
N SER A 159 -13.46 27.21 -3.47
CA SER A 159 -12.81 26.80 -4.72
C SER A 159 -12.13 25.45 -4.53
N LEU A 160 -11.98 24.67 -5.61
CA LEU A 160 -11.22 23.42 -5.56
C LEU A 160 -9.71 23.67 -5.53
N HIS A 161 -9.02 22.96 -4.63
CA HIS A 161 -7.57 22.93 -4.53
C HIS A 161 -7.09 21.48 -4.55
N GLU A 162 -5.94 21.21 -5.16
CA GLU A 162 -5.36 19.88 -5.16
C GLU A 162 -4.74 19.59 -3.79
N TRP A 163 -4.95 18.37 -3.30
CA TRP A 163 -4.22 17.85 -2.16
C TRP A 163 -2.76 17.67 -2.56
N GLU A 164 -1.88 18.51 -2.02
CA GLU A 164 -0.44 18.34 -2.17
C GLU A 164 0.08 17.34 -1.14
N PRO A 165 1.05 16.48 -1.51
CA PRO A 165 1.84 15.79 -0.50
C PRO A 165 2.52 16.86 0.35
N ARG A 166 2.19 16.93 1.64
CA ARG A 166 2.97 17.74 2.59
C ARG A 166 4.39 17.19 2.64
N LEU A 167 5.25 17.67 1.75
CA LEU A 167 6.66 17.83 2.02
C LEU A 167 6.72 18.85 3.16
N GLU A 168 6.65 18.37 4.41
CA GLU A 168 7.08 19.20 5.52
C GLU A 168 8.47 19.72 5.17
N ARG A 169 8.53 21.04 4.98
CA ARG A 169 9.75 21.81 4.90
C ARG A 169 10.52 21.59 6.19
N THR A 170 11.32 20.53 6.23
CA THR A 170 12.53 20.56 7.02
C THR A 170 13.44 21.54 6.30
N HIS A 171 13.48 22.77 6.82
CA HIS A 171 14.49 23.74 6.45
C HIS A 171 15.86 23.04 6.43
N GLY A 172 16.62 23.30 5.37
CA GLY A 172 17.89 22.65 5.09
C GLY A 172 18.91 22.80 6.21
N LEU A 173 18.92 21.82 7.12
CA LEU A 173 20.10 21.48 7.87
C LEU A 173 20.83 20.41 7.07
N LYS A 174 21.94 20.82 6.44
CA LYS A 174 22.96 19.91 5.94
C LYS A 174 23.25 18.91 7.06
N TRP A 175 23.00 17.64 6.79
CA TRP A 175 23.48 16.56 7.63
C TRP A 175 24.98 16.46 7.42
N GLU A 176 25.75 16.99 8.37
CA GLU A 176 27.15 16.64 8.54
C GLU A 176 27.26 15.50 9.56
N PRO A 177 28.08 14.47 9.29
CA PRO A 177 28.30 13.39 10.23
C PRO A 177 29.07 13.92 11.44
N GLN A 178 28.39 14.14 12.56
CA GLN A 178 29.07 14.42 13.82
C GLN A 178 29.80 13.15 14.29
N SER A 179 31.12 13.24 14.30
CA SER A 179 32.03 12.29 14.94
C SER A 179 31.76 12.24 16.43
N ILE A 180 31.23 11.12 16.92
CA ILE A 180 31.18 10.83 18.36
C ILE A 180 32.54 10.24 18.73
N ASN A 181 33.47 11.11 19.16
CA ASN A 181 34.55 10.71 20.05
C ASN A 181 33.95 10.67 21.47
N GLY A 182 33.66 9.46 21.95
CA GLY A 182 33.08 9.24 23.26
C GLY A 182 33.43 7.84 23.75
N THR A 183 34.50 7.80 24.54
CA THR A 183 35.02 6.67 25.34
C THR A 183 34.00 5.58 25.66
N THR A 184 34.31 4.38 25.21
CA THR A 184 33.71 3.10 25.58
C THR A 184 33.84 2.85 27.08
N GLN A 185 32.83 3.25 27.85
CA GLN A 185 32.50 2.55 29.09
C GLN A 185 31.53 1.42 28.75
N LYS A 186 32.06 0.19 28.77
CA LYS A 186 31.28 -1.05 28.74
C LYS A 186 30.39 -1.10 29.98
N SER A 187 29.16 -0.60 29.89
CA SER A 187 28.10 -0.98 30.81
C SER A 187 27.42 -2.25 30.27
N THR A 188 27.94 -3.40 30.66
CA THR A 188 27.26 -4.69 30.48
C THR A 188 26.08 -4.77 31.46
N ASN A 189 24.97 -4.12 31.16
CA ASN A 189 23.69 -4.50 31.75
C ASN A 189 23.04 -5.54 30.84
N ARG A 190 23.45 -6.80 31.04
CA ARG A 190 22.62 -7.96 30.70
C ARG A 190 21.41 -7.91 31.64
N PHE A 191 20.32 -7.28 31.21
CA PHE A 191 19.01 -7.70 31.69
C PHE A 191 18.73 -9.05 31.03
N THR A 192 19.00 -10.13 31.75
CA THR A 192 18.56 -11.47 31.37
C THR A 192 17.04 -11.49 31.37
N GLN A 193 16.46 -11.97 30.27
CA GLN A 193 15.03 -12.07 30.02
C GLN A 193 14.43 -13.28 30.78
N GLU A 194 14.71 -13.39 32.09
CA GLU A 194 14.38 -14.58 32.90
C GLU A 194 12.94 -14.60 33.43
N ASN A 195 12.17 -13.51 33.31
CA ASN A 195 10.82 -13.39 33.88
C ASN A 195 9.70 -13.00 32.89
N ALA A 196 9.93 -13.05 31.57
CA ALA A 196 8.88 -12.73 30.59
C ALA A 196 7.92 -13.92 30.43
N GLU A 197 6.74 -13.81 31.01
CA GLU A 197 5.70 -14.83 30.89
C GLU A 197 5.03 -14.72 29.51
N LYS A 198 4.83 -15.86 28.82
CA LYS A 198 4.14 -15.88 27.53
C LYS A 198 2.65 -15.54 27.73
N PHE A 199 2.01 -14.96 26.71
CA PHE A 199 0.55 -14.87 26.70
C PHE A 199 -0.07 -16.26 26.56
N ASN A 200 -1.23 -16.45 27.17
CA ASN A 200 -1.98 -17.69 27.01
C ASN A 200 -2.52 -17.83 25.57
N LEU A 201 -2.64 -19.05 25.07
CA LEU A 201 -3.34 -19.34 23.83
C LEU A 201 -4.81 -19.60 24.16
N CYS A 202 -5.70 -18.77 23.63
CA CYS A 202 -7.15 -18.92 23.79
C CYS A 202 -7.77 -19.53 22.54
N SER A 203 -8.88 -20.26 22.70
CA SER A 203 -9.62 -20.90 21.60
C SER A 203 -10.77 -20.05 21.06
N SER A 204 -11.21 -19.03 21.78
CA SER A 204 -12.31 -18.13 21.38
C SER A 204 -12.02 -16.67 21.74
N PRO A 205 -12.49 -15.72 20.90
CA PRO A 205 -12.33 -14.30 21.18
C PRO A 205 -13.20 -13.87 22.36
N LEU A 206 -12.85 -12.74 22.95
CA LEU A 206 -13.64 -12.14 24.01
C LEU A 206 -15.03 -11.71 23.47
N ILE A 207 -16.09 -12.26 24.07
CA ILE A 207 -17.50 -11.99 23.67
C ILE A 207 -18.06 -10.74 24.37
N GLU A 208 -17.34 -10.19 25.36
CA GLU A 208 -17.77 -9.00 26.10
C GLU A 208 -18.00 -7.81 25.16
N LYS A 209 -19.13 -7.11 25.33
CA LYS A 209 -19.44 -5.92 24.54
C LYS A 209 -18.53 -4.75 24.95
N GLU A 210 -17.87 -4.15 23.97
CA GLU A 210 -17.05 -2.97 24.17
C GLU A 210 -17.88 -1.78 24.69
N ARG A 211 -17.43 -1.15 25.77
CA ARG A 211 -18.05 0.04 26.39
C ARG A 211 -17.11 1.23 26.29
N LEU A 212 -17.64 2.35 25.80
CA LEU A 212 -16.93 3.61 25.75
C LEU A 212 -16.73 4.16 27.17
N LEU A 213 -15.53 4.62 27.47
CA LEU A 213 -15.19 5.27 28.72
C LEU A 213 -15.44 6.78 28.60
N SER A 214 -16.12 7.35 29.59
CA SER A 214 -16.31 8.80 29.65
C SER A 214 -15.01 9.47 30.05
N VAL A 215 -14.55 10.41 29.23
CA VAL A 215 -13.36 11.23 29.47
C VAL A 215 -13.76 12.68 29.32
N SER A 216 -13.47 13.49 30.34
CA SER A 216 -13.85 14.90 30.40
C SER A 216 -12.98 15.78 29.49
N LYS A 217 -11.69 15.43 29.36
CA LYS A 217 -10.73 16.15 28.53
C LYS A 217 -9.61 15.22 28.06
N LEU A 218 -9.28 15.32 26.77
CA LEU A 218 -8.09 14.71 26.20
C LEU A 218 -6.90 15.67 26.31
N PRO A 219 -5.76 15.22 26.87
CA PRO A 219 -4.54 16.01 26.95
C PRO A 219 -3.97 16.35 25.57
N SER A 220 -3.38 17.54 25.44
CA SER A 220 -2.81 18.09 24.22
C SER A 220 -1.36 18.57 24.42
N VAL A 221 -0.74 19.09 23.36
CA VAL A 221 0.64 19.62 23.43
C VAL A 221 0.74 20.70 24.51
N GLY A 222 1.76 20.61 25.36
CA GLY A 222 1.97 21.54 26.47
C GLY A 222 1.26 21.16 27.76
N GLU A 223 0.50 20.05 27.77
CA GLU A 223 -0.18 19.54 28.95
C GLU A 223 0.55 18.33 29.56
N TYR A 224 0.02 17.83 30.67
CA TYR A 224 0.58 16.70 31.39
C TYR A 224 -0.37 15.51 31.38
N VAL A 225 0.22 14.32 31.38
CA VAL A 225 -0.45 13.05 31.65
C VAL A 225 0.22 12.34 32.82
N PHE A 226 -0.51 11.46 33.48
CA PHE A 226 -0.07 10.79 34.69
C PHE A 226 -0.02 9.28 34.45
N THR A 227 1.04 8.61 34.89
CA THR A 227 1.10 7.14 34.82
C THR A 227 0.32 6.52 35.99
N SER A 228 0.10 5.20 35.96
CA SER A 228 -0.51 4.47 37.09
C SER A 228 0.25 4.61 38.42
N LYS A 229 1.54 4.97 38.38
CA LYS A 229 2.37 5.27 39.55
C LYS A 229 2.41 6.77 39.89
N LEU A 230 1.48 7.55 39.35
CA LEU A 230 1.38 9.01 39.51
C LEU A 230 2.60 9.80 39.02
N GLU A 231 3.46 9.20 38.19
CA GLU A 231 4.54 9.92 37.53
C GLU A 231 3.95 10.92 36.53
N LYS A 232 4.37 12.18 36.62
CA LYS A 232 3.91 13.29 35.76
C LYS A 232 4.75 13.37 34.48
N ILE A 233 4.10 13.21 33.33
CA ILE A 233 4.73 13.19 32.00
C ILE A 233 4.24 14.39 31.19
N TYR A 234 5.18 15.17 30.65
CA TYR A 234 4.88 16.36 29.87
C TYR A 234 4.84 16.05 28.37
N LEU A 235 3.76 16.44 27.69
CA LEU A 235 3.58 16.29 26.25
C LEU A 235 4.27 17.45 25.52
N LYS A 236 5.51 17.23 25.08
CA LYS A 236 6.36 18.28 24.50
C LYS A 236 5.92 18.72 23.11
N LYS A 237 5.67 17.75 22.22
CA LYS A 237 5.48 18.02 20.80
C LYS A 237 4.54 17.01 20.17
N PHE A 238 3.63 17.48 19.33
CA PHE A 238 2.82 16.62 18.47
C PHE A 238 3.68 15.98 17.37
N ILE A 239 3.55 14.68 17.19
CA ILE A 239 4.27 13.90 16.16
C ILE A 239 3.36 13.63 14.97
N ALA A 240 2.21 12.99 15.22
CA ALA A 240 1.28 12.56 14.17
C ALA A 240 -0.11 12.26 14.75
N SER A 241 -1.13 12.27 13.91
CA SER A 241 -2.50 11.84 14.24
C SER A 241 -2.92 10.70 13.31
N GLY A 242 -3.54 9.66 13.86
CA GLY A 242 -3.91 8.44 13.17
C GLY A 242 -5.41 8.12 13.20
N GLY A 243 -5.74 6.88 12.82
CA GLY A 243 -7.07 6.28 12.97
C GLY A 243 -7.59 6.32 14.39
N GLU A 244 -6.71 5.98 15.33
CA GLU A 244 -7.09 5.62 16.70
C GLU A 244 -6.76 6.68 17.74
N GLY A 245 -5.79 7.55 17.45
CA GLY A 245 -5.23 8.46 18.43
C GLY A 245 -4.14 9.36 17.85
N GLU A 246 -3.55 10.15 18.73
CA GLU A 246 -2.51 11.13 18.46
C GLU A 246 -1.23 10.74 19.20
N LEU A 247 -0.08 10.98 18.56
CA LEU A 247 1.23 10.66 19.08
C LEU A 247 1.96 11.93 19.50
N PHE A 248 2.54 11.90 20.69
CA PHE A 248 3.27 13.02 21.28
C PHE A 248 4.64 12.59 21.75
N GLU A 249 5.65 13.43 21.51
CA GLU A 249 6.95 13.32 22.14
C GLU A 249 6.85 13.80 23.59
N THR A 250 7.48 13.08 24.52
CA THR A 250 7.41 13.39 25.95
C THR A 250 8.74 13.90 26.51
N ASN A 251 8.72 14.44 27.72
CA ASN A 251 9.94 14.89 28.41
C ASN A 251 10.90 13.78 28.83
N ASN A 252 10.45 12.53 28.91
CA ASN A 252 11.27 11.39 29.33
C ASN A 252 11.81 10.54 28.18
N GLY A 253 11.71 11.03 26.93
CA GLY A 253 12.25 10.35 25.74
C GLY A 253 11.36 9.25 25.15
N LEU A 254 10.20 9.01 25.75
CA LEU A 254 9.17 8.10 25.21
C LEU A 254 8.23 8.83 24.23
N VAL A 255 7.34 8.06 23.61
CA VAL A 255 6.21 8.57 22.83
C VAL A 255 4.92 8.22 23.57
N CYS A 256 4.02 9.19 23.69
CA CYS A 256 2.70 9.00 24.26
C CYS A 256 1.66 8.89 23.13
N LYS A 257 0.93 7.78 23.06
CA LYS A 257 -0.29 7.65 22.24
C LYS A 257 -1.49 8.03 23.10
N ILE A 258 -2.21 9.07 22.73
CA ILE A 258 -3.50 9.47 23.33
C ILE A 258 -4.60 9.04 22.37
N TYR A 259 -5.54 8.22 22.82
CA TYR A 259 -6.64 7.78 21.97
C TYR A 259 -7.64 8.90 21.71
N LYS A 260 -8.32 8.81 20.58
CA LYS A 260 -9.51 9.63 20.33
C LYS A 260 -10.65 9.24 21.26
N GLN A 261 -11.59 10.15 21.49
CA GLN A 261 -12.68 9.95 22.45
C GLN A 261 -13.52 8.71 22.12
N GLU A 262 -13.86 8.51 20.86
CA GLU A 262 -14.61 7.35 20.34
C GLU A 262 -13.83 6.03 20.36
N ARG A 263 -12.56 6.08 20.74
CA ARG A 263 -11.63 4.95 20.78
C ARG A 263 -11.26 4.56 22.22
N LEU A 264 -11.70 5.30 23.23
CA LEU A 264 -11.42 5.00 24.63
C LEU A 264 -12.42 4.00 25.19
N THR A 265 -12.01 2.74 25.33
CA THR A 265 -12.91 1.66 25.73
C THR A 265 -12.37 0.84 26.88
N ASN A 266 -13.28 0.20 27.63
CA ASN A 266 -12.92 -0.66 28.75
C ASN A 266 -12.05 -1.86 28.29
N LEU A 267 -12.38 -2.46 27.15
CA LEU A 267 -11.65 -3.60 26.61
C LEU A 267 -10.24 -3.22 26.18
N ARG A 268 -10.06 -2.04 25.58
CA ARG A 268 -8.72 -1.57 25.20
C ARG A 268 -7.85 -1.29 26.42
N LYS A 269 -8.40 -0.61 27.44
CA LYS A 269 -7.70 -0.42 28.71
C LYS A 269 -7.25 -1.75 29.31
N ARG A 270 -8.17 -2.73 29.40
CA ARG A 270 -7.88 -4.07 29.94
C ARG A 270 -6.84 -4.83 29.14
N LYS A 271 -6.87 -4.74 27.80
CA LYS A 271 -5.84 -5.31 26.91
C LYS A 271 -4.47 -4.71 27.20
N LEU A 272 -4.37 -3.39 27.33
CA LEU A 272 -3.11 -2.73 27.67
C LEU A 272 -2.61 -3.13 29.06
N GLU A 273 -3.48 -3.22 30.05
CA GLU A 273 -3.13 -3.71 31.40
C GLU A 273 -2.57 -5.14 31.33
N LEU A 274 -3.22 -6.03 30.56
CA LEU A 274 -2.74 -7.38 30.30
C LEU A 274 -1.36 -7.38 29.64
N MET A 275 -1.14 -6.54 28.62
CA MET A 275 0.16 -6.45 27.93
C MET A 275 1.28 -5.99 28.86
N LEU A 276 0.99 -5.04 29.76
CA LEU A 276 1.95 -4.52 30.73
C LEU A 276 2.29 -5.55 31.82
N ASN A 277 1.34 -6.36 32.25
CA ASN A 277 1.56 -7.36 33.29
C ASN A 277 2.56 -8.47 32.88
N LYS A 278 2.67 -8.78 31.59
CA LYS A 278 3.60 -9.81 31.08
C LYS A 278 5.06 -9.34 30.98
N ASN A 279 5.33 -8.04 31.11
CA ASN A 279 6.69 -7.46 31.05
C ASN A 279 7.54 -7.90 29.84
N ILE A 280 6.91 -8.05 28.67
CA ILE A 280 7.59 -8.47 27.44
C ILE A 280 8.37 -7.29 26.86
N LEU A 281 9.66 -7.51 26.60
CA LEU A 281 10.52 -6.56 25.90
C LEU A 281 11.15 -7.24 24.67
N ILE A 282 10.87 -6.70 23.49
CA ILE A 282 11.48 -7.15 22.23
C ILE A 282 12.12 -5.93 21.58
N LYS A 283 13.44 -5.96 21.39
CA LYS A 283 14.16 -4.88 20.70
C LYS A 283 13.56 -4.63 19.32
N GLY A 284 13.23 -3.38 19.03
CA GLY A 284 12.61 -2.99 17.76
C GLY A 284 11.10 -3.22 17.70
N VAL A 285 10.42 -3.53 18.81
CA VAL A 285 8.96 -3.57 18.87
C VAL A 285 8.48 -2.55 19.91
N CYS A 286 7.74 -1.54 19.47
CA CYS A 286 7.23 -0.47 20.34
C CYS A 286 5.98 -0.93 21.10
N LEU A 287 6.14 -1.91 22.00
CA LEU A 287 5.07 -2.36 22.90
C LEU A 287 4.68 -1.26 23.90
N PRO A 288 3.43 -1.25 24.41
CA PRO A 288 3.04 -0.40 25.52
C PRO A 288 3.95 -0.61 26.73
N LYS A 289 4.39 0.48 27.37
CA LYS A 289 5.25 0.47 28.56
C LYS A 289 4.57 0.97 29.83
N LYS A 290 3.65 1.93 29.71
CA LYS A 290 2.86 2.46 30.83
C LYS A 290 1.52 2.96 30.31
N ILE A 291 0.44 2.72 31.03
CA ILE A 291 -0.84 3.40 30.78
C ILE A 291 -0.76 4.83 31.30
N VAL A 292 -1.43 5.77 30.62
CA VAL A 292 -1.54 7.17 31.04
C VAL A 292 -2.98 7.63 31.22
N PHE A 293 -3.13 8.56 32.15
CA PHE A 293 -4.36 9.17 32.60
C PHE A 293 -4.28 10.70 32.48
N ASN A 294 -5.43 11.35 32.35
CA ASN A 294 -5.52 12.81 32.48
C ASN A 294 -5.48 13.25 33.97
N ASP A 295 -5.60 14.55 34.21
CA ASP A 295 -5.59 15.16 35.55
C ASP A 295 -6.81 14.78 36.41
N GLN A 296 -7.90 14.27 35.81
CA GLN A 296 -9.04 13.69 36.53
C GLN A 296 -8.90 12.17 36.74
N ASN A 297 -7.71 11.60 36.56
CA ASN A 297 -7.43 10.16 36.69
C ASN A 297 -8.26 9.27 35.73
N GLN A 298 -8.63 9.81 34.57
CA GLN A 298 -9.35 9.08 33.52
C GLN A 298 -8.37 8.53 32.50
N PHE A 299 -8.56 7.28 32.08
CA PHE A 299 -7.70 6.62 31.09
C PHE A 299 -7.75 7.36 29.76
N VAL A 300 -6.58 7.68 29.20
CA VAL A 300 -6.48 8.41 27.91
C VAL A 300 -5.55 7.75 26.89
N GLY A 301 -4.65 6.85 27.31
CA GLY A 301 -3.68 6.28 26.38
C GLY A 301 -2.54 5.51 27.04
N TYR A 302 -1.40 5.45 26.36
CA TYR A 302 -0.19 4.77 26.86
C TYR A 302 1.12 5.39 26.36
N LEU A 303 2.22 5.07 27.04
CA LEU A 303 3.60 5.39 26.63
C LEU A 303 4.25 4.18 25.95
N MET A 304 5.10 4.43 24.96
CA MET A 304 5.90 3.43 24.24
C MET A 304 7.27 3.98 23.84
N ASP A 305 8.15 3.11 23.37
CA ASP A 305 9.45 3.51 22.83
C ASP A 305 9.30 4.35 21.55
N LYS A 306 10.19 5.33 21.40
CA LYS A 306 10.27 6.15 20.18
C LYS A 306 10.84 5.31 19.03
N ALA A 307 10.01 5.05 18.03
CA ALA A 307 10.45 4.43 16.78
C ALA A 307 11.30 5.41 15.95
N GLN A 308 12.23 4.86 15.18
CA GLN A 308 13.12 5.63 14.30
C GLN A 308 13.16 5.02 12.89
N GLY A 309 13.62 5.80 11.93
CA GLY A 309 13.80 5.36 10.55
C GLY A 309 12.68 5.78 9.62
N HIS A 310 12.63 5.17 8.44
CA HIS A 310 11.65 5.44 7.41
C HIS A 310 10.63 4.32 7.29
N ILE A 311 9.36 4.64 7.08
CA ILE A 311 8.31 3.65 6.86
C ILE A 311 8.70 2.73 5.69
N LEU A 312 8.63 1.41 5.87
CA LEU A 312 9.05 0.40 4.89
C LEU A 312 8.33 0.60 3.54
N GLN A 313 7.01 0.83 3.59
CA GLN A 313 6.16 1.12 2.43
C GLN A 313 6.68 2.28 1.56
N THR A 314 7.16 3.37 2.17
CA THR A 314 7.52 4.61 1.45
C THR A 314 9.01 4.76 1.20
N SER A 315 9.83 3.85 1.74
CA SER A 315 11.30 3.92 1.67
C SER A 315 11.95 2.77 0.91
N VAL A 316 11.36 1.57 0.93
CA VAL A 316 11.93 0.39 0.27
C VAL A 316 11.12 0.00 -0.97
N PHE A 317 9.80 0.23 -0.99
CA PHE A 317 8.92 -0.30 -2.03
C PHE A 317 8.85 0.59 -3.27
N GLY A 318 9.93 0.55 -4.05
CA GLY A 318 10.04 1.16 -5.35
C GLY A 318 11.49 1.54 -5.65
N LYS A 319 11.93 1.34 -6.90
CA LYS A 319 13.34 1.58 -7.27
C LYS A 319 13.82 3.01 -7.00
N PRO A 320 13.09 4.09 -7.36
CA PRO A 320 13.52 5.46 -7.09
C PRO A 320 13.59 5.79 -5.59
N VAL A 321 12.57 5.40 -4.82
CA VAL A 321 12.53 5.67 -3.37
C VAL A 321 13.61 4.89 -2.63
N LEU A 322 13.82 3.62 -2.98
CA LEU A 322 14.88 2.77 -2.41
C LEU A 322 16.26 3.39 -2.67
N LYS A 323 16.54 3.79 -3.91
CA LYS A 323 17.82 4.43 -4.26
C LYS A 323 17.99 5.80 -3.61
N ASN A 324 16.91 6.53 -3.35
CA ASN A 324 16.97 7.84 -2.70
C ASN A 324 17.20 7.70 -1.18
N LYS A 325 16.41 6.86 -0.50
CA LYS A 325 16.46 6.67 0.96
C LYS A 325 17.66 5.83 1.39
N PHE A 326 18.03 4.83 0.59
CA PHE A 326 19.12 3.91 0.89
C PHE A 326 20.07 3.75 -0.32
N PRO A 327 20.81 4.82 -0.69
CA PRO A 327 21.59 4.87 -1.94
C PRO A 327 22.72 3.83 -2.02
N LYS A 328 23.20 3.36 -0.87
CA LYS A 328 24.28 2.36 -0.78
C LYS A 328 23.77 0.92 -0.76
N TRP A 329 22.45 0.72 -0.66
CA TRP A 329 21.91 -0.62 -0.53
C TRP A 329 22.06 -1.43 -1.81
N LYS A 330 22.34 -2.71 -1.59
CA LYS A 330 22.44 -3.78 -2.56
C LYS A 330 21.46 -4.89 -2.21
N ARG A 331 21.47 -5.98 -2.99
CA ARG A 331 20.60 -7.14 -2.76
C ARG A 331 20.78 -7.71 -1.36
N GLU A 332 22.01 -7.82 -0.87
CA GLU A 332 22.31 -8.33 0.47
C GLU A 332 21.60 -7.56 1.59
N ASN A 333 21.48 -6.23 1.47
CA ASN A 333 20.80 -5.41 2.48
C ASN A 333 19.28 -5.69 2.49
N LEU A 334 18.66 -5.92 1.32
CA LEU A 334 17.24 -6.32 1.27
C LEU A 334 17.01 -7.71 1.87
N VAL A 335 17.92 -8.65 1.62
CA VAL A 335 17.85 -10.01 2.19
C VAL A 335 18.05 -9.96 3.71
N GLN A 336 19.01 -9.17 4.18
CA GLN A 336 19.26 -8.95 5.61
C GLN A 336 18.07 -8.25 6.29
N LEU A 337 17.47 -7.24 5.64
CA LEU A 337 16.26 -6.58 6.13
C LEU A 337 15.10 -7.56 6.29
N ALA A 338 14.85 -8.39 5.27
CA ALA A 338 13.81 -9.42 5.34
C ALA A 338 14.09 -10.41 6.49
N LEU A 339 15.35 -10.82 6.67
CA LEU A 339 15.75 -11.71 7.76
C LEU A 339 15.53 -11.07 9.14
N THR A 340 15.93 -9.82 9.32
CA THR A 340 15.73 -9.05 10.57
C THR A 340 14.24 -8.93 10.91
N ILE A 341 13.39 -8.67 9.92
CA ILE A 341 11.93 -8.59 10.10
C ILE A 341 11.37 -9.96 10.50
N VAL A 342 11.70 -11.03 9.79
CA VAL A 342 11.24 -12.40 10.07
C VAL A 342 11.65 -12.84 11.49
N GLN A 343 12.90 -12.57 11.90
CA GLN A 343 13.38 -12.84 13.25
C GLN A 343 12.68 -12.01 14.33
N THR A 344 12.21 -10.81 14.00
CA THR A 344 11.41 -9.99 14.93
C THR A 344 10.00 -10.56 15.10
N ILE A 345 9.39 -11.04 14.01
CA ILE A 345 8.10 -11.74 14.05
C ILE A 345 8.22 -13.05 14.83
N GLU A 346 9.29 -13.81 14.64
CA GLU A 346 9.60 -15.03 15.42
C GLU A 346 9.60 -14.75 16.92
N LYS A 347 10.25 -13.66 17.36
CA LYS A 347 10.28 -13.25 18.78
C LYS A 347 8.89 -12.94 19.32
N LEU A 348 8.02 -12.31 18.53
CA LEU A 348 6.62 -12.05 18.90
C LEU A 348 5.84 -13.36 19.03
N HIS A 349 6.01 -14.27 18.06
CA HIS A 349 5.37 -15.58 18.07
C HIS A 349 5.81 -16.43 19.26
N ASN A 350 7.08 -16.34 19.67
CA ASN A 350 7.63 -17.07 20.80
C ASN A 350 6.98 -16.71 22.15
N VAL A 351 6.39 -15.52 22.25
CA VAL A 351 5.62 -15.06 23.41
C VAL A 351 4.10 -15.05 23.17
N ASN A 352 3.65 -15.69 22.09
CA ASN A 352 2.23 -15.82 21.68
C ASN A 352 1.54 -14.48 21.37
N ILE A 353 2.30 -13.50 20.86
CA ILE A 353 1.75 -12.30 20.24
C ILE A 353 1.58 -12.58 18.74
N ILE A 354 0.40 -12.28 18.20
CA ILE A 354 0.07 -12.38 16.78
C ILE A 354 -0.15 -10.96 16.25
N ILE A 355 0.55 -10.55 15.20
CA ILE A 355 0.50 -9.17 14.68
C ILE A 355 -0.89 -8.90 14.09
N GLY A 356 -1.42 -9.86 13.31
CA GLY A 356 -2.76 -9.83 12.74
C GLY A 356 -2.86 -8.95 11.48
N ASP A 357 -2.35 -7.72 11.54
CA ASP A 357 -2.22 -6.82 10.39
C ASP A 357 -0.74 -6.55 10.07
N ILE A 358 -0.06 -7.55 9.49
CA ILE A 358 1.29 -7.35 8.95
C ILE A 358 1.21 -6.35 7.79
N ASN A 359 1.60 -5.11 8.09
CA ASN A 359 1.47 -3.97 7.20
C ASN A 359 2.82 -3.22 7.10
N PRO A 360 3.37 -3.04 5.89
CA PRO A 360 4.60 -2.27 5.67
C PRO A 360 4.53 -0.80 6.13
N ASN A 361 3.34 -0.25 6.36
CA ASN A 361 3.19 1.07 6.98
C ASN A 361 3.53 1.08 8.48
N ASN A 362 3.43 -0.07 9.14
CA ASN A 362 3.68 -0.24 10.57
C ASN A 362 5.09 -0.76 10.89
N ILE A 363 6.00 -0.73 9.91
CA ILE A 363 7.41 -1.12 10.07
C ILE A 363 8.27 0.07 9.62
N LEU A 364 9.09 0.60 10.52
CA LEU A 364 10.08 1.62 10.21
C LEU A 364 11.47 0.99 10.09
N VAL A 365 12.25 1.49 9.15
CA VAL A 365 13.56 0.96 8.75
C VAL A 365 14.61 2.03 8.97
N VAL A 366 15.54 1.77 9.88
CA VAL A 366 16.74 2.60 10.06
C VAL A 366 17.83 2.10 9.11
N ASP A 367 18.12 0.81 9.17
CA ASP A 367 19.05 0.09 8.31
C ASP A 367 18.60 -1.38 8.17
N GLU A 368 19.36 -2.22 7.46
CA GLU A 368 19.00 -3.62 7.22
C GLU A 368 19.00 -4.51 8.49
N ASN A 369 19.60 -4.05 9.59
CA ASN A 369 19.68 -4.76 10.87
C ASN A 369 18.78 -4.13 11.95
N THR A 370 18.23 -2.94 11.70
CA THR A 370 17.49 -2.16 12.69
C THR A 370 16.14 -1.72 12.14
N VAL A 371 15.08 -2.35 12.66
CA VAL A 371 13.68 -2.04 12.33
C VAL A 371 12.86 -1.77 13.60
N PHE A 372 11.79 -0.99 13.46
CA PHE A 372 10.82 -0.72 14.50
C PHE A 372 9.41 -1.10 14.05
N PHE A 373 8.76 -1.98 14.80
CA PHE A 373 7.35 -2.31 14.66
C PHE A 373 6.52 -1.38 15.53
N VAL A 374 5.55 -0.70 14.93
CA VAL A 374 4.66 0.26 15.58
C VAL A 374 3.21 -0.22 15.52
N ASP A 375 2.32 0.53 16.17
CA ASP A 375 0.89 0.24 16.27
C ASP A 375 0.59 -1.14 16.91
N THR A 376 1.38 -1.46 17.93
CA THR A 376 1.42 -2.78 18.58
C THR A 376 0.25 -3.02 19.52
N ASP A 377 -0.52 -1.99 19.88
CA ASP A 377 -1.75 -2.11 20.67
C ASP A 377 -2.90 -2.75 19.88
N SER A 378 -2.78 -2.84 18.54
CA SER A 378 -3.70 -3.59 17.69
C SER A 378 -3.47 -5.12 17.75
N TYR A 379 -2.26 -5.57 18.11
CA TYR A 379 -1.84 -6.98 18.01
C TYR A 379 -2.73 -7.90 18.83
N GLN A 380 -2.97 -9.11 18.34
CA GLN A 380 -3.71 -10.11 19.08
C GLN A 380 -2.88 -10.67 20.23
N VAL A 381 -3.46 -10.64 21.42
CA VAL A 381 -2.91 -11.23 22.65
C VAL A 381 -4.02 -11.95 23.39
N GLU A 382 -3.78 -13.20 23.79
CA GLU A 382 -4.80 -14.06 24.43
C GLU A 382 -6.13 -14.06 23.65
N ASN A 383 -7.22 -13.71 24.30
CA ASN A 383 -8.56 -13.63 23.73
C ASN A 383 -8.91 -12.23 23.16
N PHE A 384 -7.95 -11.31 23.08
CA PHE A 384 -8.14 -10.00 22.44
C PHE A 384 -7.74 -10.08 20.96
N PRO A 385 -8.69 -10.16 20.02
CA PRO A 385 -8.38 -10.26 18.59
C PRO A 385 -7.77 -8.96 18.04
N CYS A 386 -7.09 -9.08 16.91
CA CYS A 386 -6.67 -7.93 16.11
C CYS A 386 -7.77 -7.60 15.08
N PRO A 387 -8.51 -6.48 15.23
CA PRO A 387 -9.73 -6.20 14.46
C PRO A 387 -9.49 -5.71 13.03
N VAL A 388 -8.23 -5.45 12.68
CA VAL A 388 -7.83 -4.92 11.37
C VAL A 388 -7.07 -5.96 10.56
N GLY A 389 -6.99 -5.75 9.25
CA GLY A 389 -6.21 -6.57 8.34
C GLY A 389 -6.13 -5.93 6.95
N THR A 390 -4.97 -6.06 6.32
CA THR A 390 -4.71 -5.49 5.00
C THR A 390 -5.00 -6.53 3.90
N PRO A 391 -5.93 -6.27 2.96
CA PRO A 391 -6.41 -7.29 2.01
C PRO A 391 -5.33 -8.00 1.19
N ILE A 392 -4.26 -7.31 0.79
CA ILE A 392 -3.17 -7.92 0.00
C ILE A 392 -2.27 -8.86 0.83
N PHE A 393 -2.34 -8.76 2.16
CA PHE A 393 -1.65 -9.63 3.13
C PHE A 393 -2.59 -10.67 3.76
N THR A 394 -3.90 -10.57 3.49
CA THR A 394 -4.89 -11.53 3.99
C THR A 394 -4.83 -12.84 3.19
N ALA A 395 -4.57 -13.94 3.90
CA ALA A 395 -4.61 -15.28 3.34
C ALA A 395 -5.98 -15.61 2.71
N PRO A 396 -6.07 -16.39 1.62
CA PRO A 396 -7.33 -16.70 0.94
C PRO A 396 -8.45 -17.18 1.89
N GLU A 397 -8.11 -18.01 2.88
CA GLU A 397 -9.03 -18.59 3.86
C GLU A 397 -9.55 -17.59 4.90
N LEU A 398 -8.93 -16.41 5.02
CA LEU A 398 -9.35 -15.34 5.94
C LEU A 398 -10.03 -14.16 5.23
N GLN A 399 -10.26 -14.27 3.93
CA GLN A 399 -10.96 -13.23 3.18
C GLN A 399 -12.46 -13.26 3.52
N GLY A 400 -13.03 -12.09 3.81
CA GLY A 400 -14.45 -11.95 4.12
C GLY A 400 -14.83 -12.16 5.59
N PHE A 401 -13.89 -12.56 6.45
CA PHE A 401 -14.13 -12.63 7.89
C PHE A 401 -14.05 -11.25 8.54
N ASN A 402 -14.91 -11.00 9.54
CA ASN A 402 -14.72 -9.89 10.46
C ASN A 402 -13.64 -10.27 11.48
N TYR A 403 -12.50 -9.59 11.44
CA TYR A 403 -11.36 -9.93 12.28
C TYR A 403 -11.57 -9.67 13.77
N ALA A 404 -12.56 -8.84 14.13
CA ALA A 404 -12.96 -8.66 15.53
C ALA A 404 -13.63 -9.91 16.13
N ASP A 405 -14.13 -10.83 15.30
CA ASP A 405 -14.94 -11.97 15.72
C ASP A 405 -14.16 -13.29 15.70
N ILE A 406 -12.87 -13.27 15.38
CA ILE A 406 -12.03 -14.48 15.28
C ILE A 406 -10.68 -14.29 15.97
N LEU A 407 -10.15 -15.37 16.56
CA LEU A 407 -8.74 -15.44 16.93
C LEU A 407 -7.93 -16.02 15.78
N ARG A 408 -6.90 -15.30 15.35
CA ARG A 408 -5.93 -15.82 14.39
C ARG A 408 -4.95 -16.75 15.09
N THR A 409 -4.34 -17.65 14.32
CA THR A 409 -3.22 -18.50 14.77
C THR A 409 -1.92 -18.00 14.14
N LYS A 410 -0.78 -18.51 14.57
CA LYS A 410 0.51 -18.20 13.92
C LYS A 410 0.49 -18.59 12.44
N GLU A 411 -0.17 -19.71 12.12
CA GLU A 411 -0.35 -20.18 10.74
C GLU A 411 -1.08 -19.17 9.85
N HIS A 412 -2.06 -18.44 10.40
CA HIS A 412 -2.79 -17.40 9.67
C HIS A 412 -1.89 -16.22 9.25
N GLU A 413 -0.74 -16.02 9.88
CA GLU A 413 0.23 -14.97 9.51
C GLU A 413 1.23 -15.42 8.44
N MET A 414 1.34 -16.72 8.16
CA MET A 414 2.41 -17.24 7.29
C MET A 414 2.30 -16.72 5.84
N PHE A 415 1.07 -16.57 5.34
CA PHE A 415 0.83 -15.95 4.04
C PHE A 415 1.26 -14.47 4.01
N ALA A 416 0.95 -13.72 5.08
CA ALA A 416 1.31 -12.32 5.20
C ALA A 416 2.84 -12.14 5.31
N VAL A 417 3.51 -13.00 6.08
CA VAL A 417 4.98 -13.08 6.17
C VAL A 417 5.59 -13.35 4.79
N ALA A 418 5.12 -14.37 4.08
CA ALA A 418 5.59 -14.69 2.73
C ALA A 418 5.40 -13.51 1.76
N THR A 419 4.24 -12.85 1.83
CA THR A 419 3.92 -11.67 1.00
C THR A 419 4.88 -10.51 1.31
N LEU A 420 5.17 -10.26 2.59
CA LEU A 420 6.09 -9.22 3.01
C LEU A 420 7.52 -9.50 2.53
N ILE A 421 8.02 -10.72 2.72
CA ILE A 421 9.34 -11.15 2.23
C ILE A 421 9.40 -10.98 0.71
N PHE A 422 8.36 -11.39 -0.02
CA PHE A 422 8.30 -11.21 -1.46
C PHE A 422 8.38 -9.72 -1.84
N MET A 423 7.59 -8.86 -1.21
CA MET A 423 7.59 -7.42 -1.52
C MET A 423 8.89 -6.71 -1.14
N ILE A 424 9.65 -7.21 -0.16
CA ILE A 424 10.99 -6.72 0.16
C ILE A 424 11.99 -7.16 -0.91
N LEU A 425 12.01 -8.46 -1.27
CA LEU A 425 12.92 -8.99 -2.30
C LEU A 425 12.57 -8.51 -3.71
N PHE A 426 11.31 -8.15 -3.95
CA PHE A 426 10.82 -7.52 -5.16
C PHE A 426 10.26 -6.15 -4.78
N PRO A 427 11.10 -5.13 -4.52
CA PRO A 427 10.72 -3.84 -3.94
C PRO A 427 9.34 -3.30 -4.37
N GLY A 428 8.31 -3.56 -3.55
CA GLY A 428 6.92 -3.10 -3.74
C GLY A 428 6.03 -3.90 -4.69
N LYS A 429 6.54 -4.97 -5.30
CA LYS A 429 5.79 -5.83 -6.22
C LYS A 429 5.09 -6.94 -5.45
N THR A 430 3.79 -7.09 -5.67
CA THR A 430 3.00 -8.15 -5.03
C THR A 430 3.18 -9.51 -5.73
N PRO A 431 3.08 -10.64 -5.00
CA PRO A 431 3.23 -11.99 -5.57
C PRO A 431 2.28 -12.30 -6.73
N TYR A 432 1.02 -11.86 -6.59
CA TYR A 432 -0.08 -12.13 -7.53
C TYR A 432 -0.24 -11.06 -8.63
N SER A 433 0.79 -10.24 -8.82
CA SER A 433 0.81 -9.34 -9.96
C SER A 433 1.17 -10.10 -11.24
N SER A 434 0.26 -10.09 -12.22
CA SER A 434 0.40 -10.80 -13.50
C SER A 434 0.33 -9.83 -14.69
N GLN A 435 0.78 -10.27 -15.87
CA GLN A 435 0.53 -9.54 -17.11
C GLN A 435 -0.95 -9.68 -17.50
N GLY A 436 -1.69 -8.57 -17.57
CA GLY A 436 -3.10 -8.55 -17.99
C GLY A 436 -4.13 -8.89 -16.90
N GLY A 437 -3.72 -9.08 -15.65
CA GLY A 437 -4.63 -9.38 -14.54
C GLY A 437 -5.46 -8.17 -14.11
N GLU A 438 -6.79 -8.29 -14.22
CA GLU A 438 -7.74 -7.21 -13.88
C GLU A 438 -8.18 -7.19 -12.40
N ASP A 439 -7.82 -8.19 -11.57
CA ASP A 439 -8.16 -8.23 -10.14
C ASP A 439 -7.11 -8.99 -9.28
N LEU A 440 -6.40 -8.27 -8.41
CA LEU A 440 -5.39 -8.82 -7.50
C LEU A 440 -6.00 -9.74 -6.43
N ILE A 441 -7.20 -9.42 -5.94
CA ILE A 441 -7.89 -10.22 -4.93
C ILE A 441 -8.37 -11.53 -5.55
N ALA A 442 -8.93 -11.48 -6.77
CA ALA A 442 -9.25 -12.69 -7.52
C ALA A 442 -8.00 -13.55 -7.79
N ASN A 443 -6.86 -12.94 -8.12
CA ASN A 443 -5.62 -13.71 -8.32
C ASN A 443 -5.10 -14.36 -7.02
N ILE A 444 -5.27 -13.71 -5.86
CA ILE A 444 -4.96 -14.31 -4.56
C ILE A 444 -5.90 -15.51 -4.31
N LYS A 445 -7.22 -15.33 -4.49
CA LYS A 445 -8.22 -16.40 -4.30
C LYS A 445 -7.95 -17.60 -5.22
N ASN A 446 -7.65 -17.34 -6.48
CA ASN A 446 -7.38 -18.36 -7.50
C ASN A 446 -5.94 -18.88 -7.47
N ARG A 447 -5.08 -18.35 -6.57
CA ARG A 447 -3.67 -18.73 -6.44
C ARG A 447 -2.88 -18.61 -7.76
N ASN A 448 -3.21 -17.59 -8.55
CA ASN A 448 -2.62 -17.32 -9.87
C ASN A 448 -1.20 -16.71 -9.77
N PHE A 449 -0.25 -17.48 -9.24
CA PHE A 449 1.13 -17.03 -9.05
C PHE A 449 1.94 -17.11 -10.34
N SER A 450 2.22 -15.95 -10.96
CA SER A 450 2.74 -15.86 -12.33
C SER A 450 4.23 -16.20 -12.51
N TYR A 451 4.97 -16.45 -11.43
CA TYR A 451 6.42 -16.68 -11.48
C TYR A 451 6.79 -18.15 -11.68
N VAL A 452 5.86 -19.07 -11.42
CA VAL A 452 6.01 -20.50 -11.73
C VAL A 452 5.50 -20.72 -13.16
N ARG A 453 6.14 -21.64 -13.88
CA ARG A 453 5.79 -21.99 -15.26
C ARG A 453 5.72 -23.51 -15.36
N GLU A 454 4.57 -24.03 -15.77
CA GLU A 454 4.47 -25.43 -16.20
C GLU A 454 5.02 -25.58 -17.62
N LYS A 455 5.39 -26.82 -17.98
CA LYS A 455 5.83 -27.14 -19.34
C LYS A 455 4.71 -26.76 -20.31
N ASP A 456 5.04 -26.09 -21.39
CA ASP A 456 4.11 -25.64 -22.45
C ASP A 456 3.18 -24.44 -22.12
N GLU A 457 3.21 -23.88 -20.91
CA GLU A 457 2.53 -22.62 -20.62
C GLU A 457 3.29 -21.37 -21.12
N ALA A 458 2.53 -20.33 -21.49
CA ALA A 458 3.06 -19.00 -21.79
C ALA A 458 3.68 -18.34 -20.55
N ASP A 459 4.77 -17.59 -20.72
CA ASP A 459 5.42 -16.89 -19.59
C ASP A 459 4.56 -15.71 -19.11
N LYS A 460 3.86 -15.91 -17.99
CA LYS A 460 2.94 -14.92 -17.37
C LYS A 460 3.67 -13.90 -16.47
N LYS A 461 5.00 -14.00 -16.31
CA LYS A 461 5.78 -13.11 -15.43
C LYS A 461 5.66 -11.65 -15.86
N PRO A 462 5.47 -10.72 -14.91
CA PRO A 462 5.48 -9.29 -15.22
C PRO A 462 6.71 -8.86 -16.03
N PHE A 463 6.49 -8.00 -17.02
CA PHE A 463 7.58 -7.32 -17.71
C PHE A 463 8.38 -6.44 -16.73
N GLY A 464 9.66 -6.25 -17.04
CA GLY A 464 10.57 -5.44 -16.23
C GLY A 464 11.53 -6.27 -15.38
N PRO A 465 12.14 -5.66 -14.35
CA PRO A 465 13.23 -6.29 -13.59
C PRO A 465 12.79 -7.52 -12.77
N TRP A 466 11.49 -7.67 -12.50
CA TRP A 466 10.95 -8.70 -11.60
C TRP A 466 11.29 -10.13 -12.05
N ARG A 467 11.21 -10.44 -13.34
CA ARG A 467 11.59 -11.76 -13.87
C ARG A 467 13.08 -12.07 -13.67
N PHE A 468 13.93 -11.06 -13.74
CA PHE A 468 15.37 -11.21 -13.53
C PHE A 468 15.66 -11.40 -12.05
N ILE A 469 14.97 -10.65 -11.17
CA ILE A 469 15.03 -10.85 -9.72
C ILE A 469 14.65 -12.30 -9.38
N TRP A 470 13.52 -12.78 -9.89
CA TRP A 470 13.09 -14.17 -9.70
C TRP A 470 14.17 -15.15 -10.17
N SER A 471 14.73 -14.97 -11.37
CA SER A 471 15.81 -15.83 -11.89
C SER A 471 17.02 -15.89 -10.95
N HIS A 472 17.38 -14.78 -10.30
CA HIS A 472 18.53 -14.66 -9.40
C HIS A 472 18.29 -15.14 -7.96
N LEU A 473 17.03 -15.37 -7.55
CA LEU A 473 16.76 -15.87 -6.19
C LEU A 473 17.36 -17.25 -5.95
N HIS A 474 17.79 -17.47 -4.70
CA HIS A 474 18.16 -18.79 -4.19
C HIS A 474 17.03 -19.80 -4.35
N PHE A 475 17.37 -21.06 -4.58
CA PHE A 475 16.39 -22.10 -4.90
C PHE A 475 15.39 -22.35 -3.76
N GLU A 476 15.85 -22.36 -2.50
CA GLU A 476 14.96 -22.51 -1.33
C GLU A 476 13.91 -21.40 -1.24
N LEU A 477 14.26 -20.15 -1.56
CA LEU A 477 13.27 -19.06 -1.58
C LEU A 477 12.23 -19.25 -2.68
N LYS A 478 12.65 -19.70 -3.87
CA LYS A 478 11.72 -20.02 -4.96
C LYS A 478 10.75 -21.13 -4.57
N LYS A 479 11.28 -22.19 -3.96
CA LYS A 479 10.50 -23.32 -3.45
C LYS A 479 9.47 -22.86 -2.42
N ASN A 480 9.89 -22.11 -1.40
CA ASN A 480 8.98 -21.60 -0.38
C ASN A 480 7.90 -20.68 -0.97
N PHE A 481 8.26 -19.80 -1.92
CA PHE A 481 7.28 -18.95 -2.59
C PHE A 481 6.27 -19.74 -3.43
N GLU A 482 6.71 -20.79 -4.12
CA GLU A 482 5.81 -21.69 -4.85
C GLU A 482 4.88 -22.47 -3.91
N GLU A 483 5.42 -23.00 -2.81
CA GLU A 483 4.64 -23.68 -1.78
C GLU A 483 3.53 -22.78 -1.23
N VAL A 484 3.85 -21.53 -0.88
CA VAL A 484 2.83 -20.60 -0.37
C VAL A 484 1.89 -20.12 -1.47
N PHE A 485 2.40 -19.57 -2.58
CA PHE A 485 1.56 -18.81 -3.49
C PHE A 485 0.86 -19.65 -4.57
N SER A 486 1.42 -20.80 -4.93
CA SER A 486 0.80 -21.74 -5.88
C SER A 486 0.06 -22.85 -5.15
N LYS A 487 0.66 -23.47 -4.12
CA LYS A 487 0.11 -24.66 -3.44
C LYS A 487 -0.71 -24.30 -2.18
N GLY A 488 -0.56 -23.08 -1.65
CA GLY A 488 -1.19 -22.62 -0.41
C GLY A 488 -0.74 -23.37 0.83
N CYS A 489 0.48 -23.90 0.81
CA CYS A 489 1.13 -24.43 1.99
C CYS A 489 1.48 -23.28 2.95
N LYS A 490 1.52 -23.57 4.24
CA LYS A 490 1.98 -22.66 5.28
C LYS A 490 3.44 -22.97 5.56
N VAL A 491 4.35 -22.11 5.09
CA VAL A 491 5.78 -22.23 5.35
C VAL A 491 6.12 -21.53 6.65
N ALA A 492 6.80 -22.25 7.56
CA ALA A 492 7.14 -21.75 8.88
C ALA A 492 8.17 -20.60 8.84
N ILE A 493 8.16 -19.76 9.87
CA ILE A 493 9.07 -18.60 10.00
C ILE A 493 10.54 -19.04 9.98
N GLU A 494 10.85 -20.16 10.61
CA GLU A 494 12.18 -20.72 10.72
C GLU A 494 12.72 -21.12 9.34
N ASP A 495 11.86 -21.62 8.47
CA ASP A 495 12.23 -22.03 7.11
C ASP A 495 12.42 -20.82 6.19
N TRP A 496 11.66 -19.74 6.40
CA TRP A 496 11.95 -18.45 5.78
C TRP A 496 13.29 -17.88 6.23
N ALA A 497 13.57 -17.89 7.53
CA ALA A 497 14.84 -17.40 8.09
C ALA A 497 16.03 -18.20 7.55
N LYS A 498 15.93 -19.54 7.49
CA LYS A 498 16.95 -20.40 6.88
C LYS A 498 17.16 -20.08 5.40
N ALA A 499 16.09 -20.00 4.61
CA ALA A 499 16.18 -19.73 3.18
C ALA A 499 16.79 -18.34 2.87
N LEU A 500 16.43 -17.32 3.65
CA LEU A 500 17.04 -15.99 3.59
C LEU A 500 18.52 -16.03 3.99
N GLY A 501 18.86 -16.78 5.04
CA GLY A 501 20.25 -16.99 5.49
C GLY A 501 21.12 -17.64 4.41
N TYR A 502 20.64 -18.70 3.77
CA TYR A 502 21.35 -19.32 2.64
C TYR A 502 21.52 -18.37 1.46
N TYR A 503 20.48 -17.59 1.14
CA TYR A 503 20.60 -16.62 0.07
C TYR A 503 21.62 -15.52 0.38
N LEU A 504 21.61 -14.99 1.61
CA LEU A 504 22.56 -13.98 2.06
C LEU A 504 24.01 -14.51 2.02
N LYS A 505 24.23 -15.73 2.51
CA LYS A 505 25.52 -16.42 2.43
C LYS A 505 25.98 -16.56 0.98
N GLY A 506 25.10 -17.04 0.09
CA GLY A 506 25.39 -17.18 -1.32
C GLY A 506 25.73 -15.85 -2.03
N ILE A 507 25.14 -14.73 -1.60
CA ILE A 507 25.51 -13.41 -2.12
C ILE A 507 26.92 -13.01 -1.64
N LYS A 508 27.22 -13.19 -0.35
CA LYS A 508 28.52 -12.85 0.25
C LYS A 508 29.67 -13.67 -0.35
N GLU A 509 29.41 -14.93 -0.68
CA GLU A 509 30.39 -15.83 -1.31
C GLU A 509 30.50 -15.65 -2.83
N GLY A 510 29.68 -14.77 -3.44
CA GLY A 510 29.69 -14.55 -4.89
C GLY A 510 28.94 -15.60 -5.71
N HIS A 511 28.32 -16.59 -5.07
CA HIS A 511 27.45 -17.58 -5.73
C HIS A 511 26.14 -16.97 -6.28
N SER A 512 25.70 -15.85 -5.72
CA SER A 512 24.48 -15.13 -6.09
C SER A 512 24.76 -13.65 -6.36
N SER A 513 24.00 -13.05 -7.28
CA SER A 513 24.18 -11.64 -7.64
C SER A 513 23.82 -10.71 -6.48
N ASN A 514 24.66 -9.72 -6.22
CA ASN A 514 24.38 -8.66 -5.25
C ASN A 514 23.61 -7.47 -5.87
N GLU A 515 23.15 -7.56 -7.13
CA GLU A 515 22.42 -6.48 -7.79
C GLU A 515 20.97 -6.37 -7.28
N LEU A 516 20.53 -5.14 -6.97
CA LEU A 516 19.13 -4.88 -6.60
C LEU A 516 18.17 -5.20 -7.75
N PHE A 517 18.52 -4.78 -8.97
CA PHE A 517 17.66 -4.90 -10.15
C PHE A 517 18.49 -5.46 -11.32
N PRO A 518 18.74 -6.78 -11.35
CA PRO A 518 19.47 -7.41 -12.45
C PRO A 518 18.76 -7.16 -13.79
N SER A 519 19.54 -7.05 -14.86
CA SER A 519 19.06 -6.68 -16.20
C SER A 519 19.07 -7.83 -17.21
N SER A 520 19.39 -9.04 -16.75
CA SER A 520 19.47 -10.28 -17.53
C SER A 520 19.05 -11.47 -16.67
N TYR A 521 18.85 -12.63 -17.29
CA TYR A 521 18.67 -13.89 -16.54
C TYR A 521 19.98 -14.34 -15.90
N ARG A 522 19.90 -15.07 -14.79
CA ARG A 522 21.05 -15.69 -14.14
C ARG A 522 21.58 -16.79 -15.06
N VAL A 523 22.86 -16.71 -15.39
CA VAL A 523 23.59 -17.74 -16.13
C VAL A 523 24.87 -18.05 -15.37
N GLN A 524 25.07 -19.32 -15.06
CA GLN A 524 26.31 -19.82 -14.47
C GLN A 524 27.24 -20.25 -15.61
N ASP A 525 28.51 -19.85 -15.55
CA ASP A 525 29.55 -20.17 -16.54
C ASP A 525 29.13 -19.87 -18.00
N GLY A 526 28.55 -18.68 -18.20
CA GLY A 526 28.03 -18.25 -19.50
C GLY A 526 29.09 -17.70 -20.44
N ILE A 527 28.79 -17.73 -21.73
CA ILE A 527 29.59 -17.09 -22.79
C ILE A 527 29.09 -15.65 -22.95
N SER A 528 30.01 -14.69 -22.97
CA SER A 528 29.65 -13.28 -23.16
C SER A 528 29.37 -12.97 -24.63
N MET A 529 28.22 -12.38 -24.91
CA MET A 529 27.84 -11.94 -26.26
C MET A 529 27.39 -10.48 -26.28
N ASN A 530 27.62 -9.79 -27.40
CA ASN A 530 27.18 -8.41 -27.62
C ASN A 530 25.81 -8.40 -28.30
N CYS A 531 24.84 -7.71 -27.71
CA CYS A 531 23.54 -7.54 -28.34
C CYS A 531 23.65 -6.75 -29.65
N VAL A 532 23.07 -7.28 -30.73
CA VAL A 532 23.09 -6.60 -32.04
C VAL A 532 22.29 -5.30 -32.10
N GLU A 533 21.35 -5.08 -31.17
CA GLU A 533 20.48 -3.90 -31.18
C GLU A 533 21.00 -2.76 -30.30
N CYS A 534 21.57 -3.07 -29.14
CA CYS A 534 21.98 -2.05 -28.17
C CYS A 534 23.45 -2.15 -27.74
N GLY A 535 24.21 -3.11 -28.26
CA GLY A 535 25.62 -3.32 -27.92
C GLY A 535 25.88 -3.86 -26.51
N LYS A 536 24.85 -4.02 -25.66
CA LYS A 536 25.00 -4.53 -24.29
C LYS A 536 25.64 -5.94 -24.30
N LYS A 537 26.70 -6.11 -23.52
CA LYS A 537 27.28 -7.42 -23.17
C LYS A 537 26.35 -8.16 -22.21
N GLU A 538 26.05 -9.42 -22.50
CA GLU A 538 25.24 -10.28 -21.65
C GLU A 538 25.75 -11.72 -21.73
N LEU A 539 25.72 -12.43 -20.59
CA LEU A 539 26.08 -13.83 -20.54
C LEU A 539 24.93 -14.69 -21.05
N VAL A 540 25.25 -15.67 -21.90
CA VAL A 540 24.32 -16.69 -22.40
C VAL A 540 24.83 -18.08 -22.03
N SER A 541 23.91 -19.03 -21.80
CA SER A 541 24.31 -20.42 -21.58
C SER A 541 24.95 -21.01 -22.84
N LYS A 542 25.85 -21.98 -22.67
CA LYS A 542 26.48 -22.70 -23.79
C LYS A 542 25.46 -23.25 -24.78
N VAL A 543 24.39 -23.87 -24.28
CA VAL A 543 23.28 -24.39 -25.12
C VAL A 543 22.64 -23.30 -25.99
N HIS A 544 22.39 -22.12 -25.43
CA HIS A 544 21.80 -21.02 -26.20
C HIS A 544 22.81 -20.43 -27.19
N PHE A 545 24.08 -20.34 -26.80
CA PHE A 545 25.16 -19.91 -27.69
C PHE A 545 25.27 -20.85 -28.90
N ASP A 546 25.37 -22.16 -28.67
CA ASP A 546 25.50 -23.16 -29.74
C ASP A 546 24.31 -23.09 -30.71
N LYS A 547 23.09 -22.93 -30.18
CA LYS A 547 21.88 -22.74 -30.99
C LYS A 547 21.92 -21.48 -31.84
N ILE A 548 22.40 -20.36 -31.28
CA ILE A 548 22.54 -19.10 -32.01
C ILE A 548 23.53 -19.28 -33.18
N GLN A 549 24.64 -19.98 -32.95
CA GLN A 549 25.65 -20.25 -33.97
C GLN A 549 25.12 -21.19 -35.06
N SER A 550 24.48 -22.30 -34.68
CA SER A 550 23.99 -23.30 -35.64
C SER A 550 22.87 -22.77 -36.53
N GLU A 551 21.98 -21.93 -36.00
CA GLU A 551 20.82 -21.40 -36.73
C GLU A 551 21.11 -20.02 -37.37
N GLY A 552 22.34 -19.49 -37.24
CA GLY A 552 22.72 -18.18 -37.80
C GLY A 552 21.94 -17.01 -37.20
N TRP A 553 21.45 -17.15 -35.96
CA TRP A 553 20.61 -16.13 -35.33
C TRP A 553 21.41 -14.92 -34.87
N LYS A 554 20.80 -13.74 -34.90
CA LYS A 554 21.39 -12.53 -34.31
C LYS A 554 21.08 -12.45 -32.82
N PHE A 555 22.11 -12.39 -31.97
CA PHE A 555 21.93 -12.32 -30.53
C PHE A 555 21.29 -10.99 -30.08
N ARG A 556 20.14 -11.08 -29.41
CA ARG A 556 19.47 -9.98 -28.72
C ARG A 556 19.53 -10.22 -27.21
N CYS A 557 20.04 -9.26 -26.44
CA CYS A 557 20.01 -9.32 -24.99
C CYS A 557 18.59 -9.43 -24.45
N SER A 558 18.45 -9.91 -23.21
CA SER A 558 17.17 -10.08 -22.53
C SER A 558 16.29 -8.84 -22.62
N ARG A 559 16.85 -7.64 -22.41
CA ARG A 559 16.11 -6.37 -22.53
C ARG A 559 15.54 -6.14 -23.92
N CYS A 560 16.36 -6.22 -24.97
CA CYS A 560 15.92 -5.99 -26.35
C CYS A 560 14.92 -7.05 -26.81
N ARG A 561 15.11 -8.30 -26.41
CA ARG A 561 14.16 -9.38 -26.69
C ARG A 561 12.78 -9.09 -26.07
N GLU A 562 12.72 -8.55 -24.86
CA GLU A 562 11.45 -8.18 -24.23
C GLU A 562 10.77 -6.97 -24.89
N ILE A 563 11.54 -5.93 -25.25
CA ILE A 563 11.01 -4.79 -26.01
C ILE A 563 10.45 -5.26 -27.36
N TYR A 564 11.13 -6.20 -28.03
CA TYR A 564 10.66 -6.80 -29.27
C TYR A 564 9.34 -7.54 -29.08
N LYS A 565 9.23 -8.40 -28.06
CA LYS A 565 7.98 -9.12 -27.73
C LYS A 565 6.81 -8.15 -27.44
N LEU A 566 7.05 -7.10 -26.66
CA LEU A 566 6.07 -6.05 -26.37
C LEU A 566 5.57 -5.35 -27.64
N ARG A 567 6.48 -5.02 -28.56
CA ARG A 567 6.12 -4.42 -29.86
C ARG A 567 5.28 -5.38 -30.71
N MET A 568 5.60 -6.67 -30.68
CA MET A 568 4.83 -7.69 -31.42
C MET A 568 3.44 -7.88 -30.84
N SER A 569 3.30 -7.97 -29.51
CA SER A 569 1.98 -8.10 -28.88
C SER A 569 1.09 -6.89 -29.16
N MET A 570 1.65 -5.67 -29.20
CA MET A 570 0.88 -4.45 -29.54
C MET A 570 0.45 -4.38 -31.01
N LYS A 571 1.19 -5.00 -31.94
CA LYS A 571 0.81 -5.07 -33.36
C LYS A 571 -0.33 -6.05 -33.62
N ILE A 572 -0.40 -7.13 -32.85
CA ILE A 572 -1.48 -8.13 -32.95
C ILE A 572 -2.81 -7.58 -32.40
N SER A 573 -2.76 -6.61 -31.49
CA SER A 573 -3.96 -5.97 -30.91
C SER A 573 -4.52 -4.80 -31.72
N GLN A 574 -3.99 -4.49 -32.91
CA GLN A 574 -4.60 -3.56 -33.86
C GLN A 574 -5.37 -4.36 -34.92
N PRO A 575 -6.64 -4.04 -35.21
CA PRO A 575 -7.37 -4.76 -36.25
C PRO A 575 -6.68 -4.52 -37.59
N THR A 576 -6.16 -5.59 -38.18
CA THR A 576 -5.66 -5.59 -39.55
C THR A 576 -6.82 -5.31 -40.50
N GLN A 577 -6.85 -4.13 -41.13
CA GLN A 577 -7.58 -3.95 -42.37
C GLN A 577 -6.94 -4.88 -43.41
N ASN A 578 -7.54 -6.07 -43.60
CA ASN A 578 -7.16 -6.96 -44.68
C ASN A 578 -7.63 -6.35 -46.00
N ASN A 579 -6.65 -5.90 -46.79
CA ASN A 579 -6.79 -5.81 -48.24
C ASN A 579 -6.81 -7.23 -48.79
N SER A 580 -7.99 -7.70 -49.20
CA SER A 580 -8.14 -8.81 -50.13
C SER A 580 -9.10 -8.38 -51.24
N SER A 581 -8.51 -7.82 -52.29
CA SER A 581 -9.14 -7.56 -53.59
C SER A 581 -9.12 -8.85 -54.41
N HIS A 582 -10.30 -9.44 -54.65
CA HIS A 582 -10.63 -10.19 -55.86
C HIS A 582 -12.13 -10.56 -55.86
N ALA A 583 -12.93 -9.83 -56.63
CA ALA A 583 -13.96 -10.35 -57.54
C ALA A 583 -14.80 -9.21 -58.13
N TYR A 584 -15.03 -9.32 -59.43
CA TYR A 584 -15.78 -8.48 -60.36
C TYR A 584 -17.14 -7.96 -59.85
N ASN A 585 -17.43 -6.66 -60.07
CA ASN A 585 -18.57 -6.23 -60.91
C ASN A 585 -18.60 -4.71 -61.18
N LYS A 586 -19.14 -4.39 -62.36
CA LYS A 586 -19.23 -3.10 -63.07
C LYS A 586 -20.20 -2.06 -62.40
N PRO A 587 -20.23 -0.80 -62.87
CA PRO A 587 -20.49 0.39 -62.05
C PRO A 587 -21.95 0.89 -62.10
N THR A 588 -22.39 1.55 -61.02
CA THR A 588 -23.41 2.60 -61.08
C THR A 588 -23.14 3.70 -60.05
N GLN A 589 -23.39 4.93 -60.49
CA GLN A 589 -23.14 6.22 -59.85
C GLN A 589 -24.11 6.48 -58.68
N ASN A 590 -23.66 7.10 -57.58
CA ASN A 590 -24.07 8.45 -57.19
C ASN A 590 -23.46 8.96 -55.87
N GLN A 591 -22.93 10.18 -55.98
CA GLN A 591 -22.82 11.32 -55.05
C GLN A 591 -23.06 11.12 -53.53
N HIS A 592 -22.04 11.40 -52.71
CA HIS A 592 -21.93 12.63 -51.90
C HIS A 592 -20.64 12.63 -51.04
N LYS A 593 -19.91 13.75 -51.07
CA LYS A 593 -18.79 14.15 -50.19
C LYS A 593 -19.35 14.84 -48.93
N PRO A 594 -18.64 14.97 -47.78
CA PRO A 594 -17.32 15.62 -47.73
C PRO A 594 -16.27 15.13 -46.70
N ASN A 595 -15.04 15.54 -47.02
CA ASN A 595 -13.79 15.72 -46.26
C ASN A 595 -13.78 15.51 -44.74
N ASN A 596 -12.71 14.85 -44.26
CA ASN A 596 -11.86 15.48 -43.24
C ASN A 596 -10.41 14.99 -43.26
N SER A 597 -9.55 15.95 -42.94
CA SER A 597 -8.11 16.02 -43.08
C SER A 597 -7.32 15.32 -41.97
N SER A 598 -6.11 14.93 -42.37
CA SER A 598 -5.01 14.36 -41.59
C SER A 598 -4.46 15.27 -40.49
N VAL A 599 -4.15 14.70 -39.32
CA VAL A 599 -3.12 15.22 -38.39
C VAL A 599 -2.21 14.07 -37.94
N SER A 600 -0.91 14.30 -38.14
CA SER A 600 0.24 13.41 -37.92
C SER A 600 0.55 13.14 -36.45
N LYS A 601 0.99 11.90 -36.14
CA LYS A 601 1.44 11.44 -34.82
C LYS A 601 2.90 11.84 -34.50
N ASN A 602 3.10 12.43 -33.33
CA ASN A 602 4.40 12.61 -32.68
C ASN A 602 4.95 11.28 -32.12
N ASN A 603 6.06 10.78 -32.67
CA ASN A 603 6.77 9.55 -32.23
C ASN A 603 7.88 9.81 -31.19
N SER A 604 8.10 11.05 -30.75
CA SER A 604 9.25 11.42 -29.89
C SER A 604 9.02 11.13 -28.40
N GLY A 605 7.80 11.26 -27.88
CA GLY A 605 7.49 11.05 -26.45
C GLY A 605 7.60 9.59 -25.98
N LEU A 606 7.30 8.63 -26.86
CA LEU A 606 7.24 7.20 -26.54
C LEU A 606 8.63 6.58 -26.34
N LEU A 607 9.64 7.08 -27.06
CA LEU A 607 11.04 6.63 -26.94
C LEU A 607 11.70 7.08 -25.62
N ASN A 608 11.35 8.26 -25.11
CA ASN A 608 11.84 8.76 -23.83
C ASN A 608 11.20 8.02 -22.64
N PHE A 609 9.93 7.65 -22.73
CA PHE A 609 9.24 6.87 -21.71
C PHE A 609 9.82 5.45 -21.54
N ILE A 610 10.14 4.77 -22.64
CA ILE A 610 10.73 3.41 -22.62
C ILE A 610 12.18 3.41 -22.09
N LYS A 611 12.93 4.51 -22.27
CA LYS A 611 14.28 4.66 -21.69
C LYS A 611 14.23 4.79 -20.16
N ASN A 612 13.26 5.51 -19.62
CA ASN A 612 13.14 5.77 -18.17
C ASN A 612 12.58 4.57 -17.37
N PHE A 613 11.79 3.69 -17.97
CA PHE A 613 11.24 2.51 -17.28
C PHE A 613 12.26 1.37 -17.09
N PHE A 614 13.31 1.34 -17.93
CA PHE A 614 14.34 0.28 -17.94
C PHE A 614 15.76 0.78 -17.59
N SER A 615 15.93 2.04 -17.20
CA SER A 615 17.14 2.58 -16.54
C SER A 615 16.99 2.51 -15.03
#